data_AF-S4PSP5-F1
#
_entry.id   AF-S4PSP5-F1
#
_cell.length_a   1.000
_cell.length_b   1.000
_cell.length_c   1.000
_cell.angle_alpha   90.00
_cell.angle_beta   90.00
_cell.angle_gamma   90.00
#
_symmetry.space_group_name_H-M   'P 1'
#
loop_
_entity.id
_entity.type
_entity.pdbx_description
1 polymer ?
#
loop_
_entity_poly.entity_id
_entity_poly.type
_entity_poly.pdbx_seq_one_letter_code
_entity_poly.pdbx_strand_id
1 'polypeptide(L)' 'WFEANNLVLNGKKTKCIKFTLPNVKHVKTTVLLNNEELKLEDTTVFLGITLDSKLQWGPHVNNLSNRLSSA' A
#
# COMPACT_ATOMS: atom_id res chain seq x y z
N TRP A 1 5.21 -0.94 19.23
CA TRP A 1 4.94 -2.40 19.30
C TRP A 1 6.14 -3.21 18.85
N PHE A 2 6.65 -3.04 17.62
CA PHE A 2 7.84 -3.78 17.13
C PHE A 2 9.04 -3.70 18.09
N GLU A 3 9.44 -2.48 18.49
CA GLU A 3 10.54 -2.28 19.45
C GLU A 3 10.28 -2.96 20.79
N ALA A 4 9.06 -2.83 21.34
CA ALA A 4 8.66 -3.48 22.59
C ALA A 4 8.68 -5.02 22.51
N ASN A 5 8.75 -5.59 21.31
CA ASN A 5 8.86 -7.03 21.06
C ASN A 5 10.21 -7.42 20.45
N ASN A 6 11.22 -6.53 20.49
CA ASN A 6 12.54 -6.73 19.89
C ASN A 6 12.51 -7.13 18.40
N LEU A 7 11.54 -6.58 17.66
CA LEU A 7 11.38 -6.78 16.22
C LEU A 7 11.87 -5.55 15.44
N VAL A 8 12.49 -5.79 14.28
CA VAL A 8 12.96 -4.74 13.36
C VAL A 8 12.24 -4.88 12.02
N LEU A 9 11.69 -3.77 11.52
CA LEU A 9 11.09 -3.69 10.19
C LEU A 9 12.17 -3.43 9.12
N ASN A 10 12.08 -4.16 8.01
CA ASN A 10 12.95 -3.94 6.86
C ASN A 10 12.30 -2.94 5.89
N GLY A 11 12.82 -1.71 5.83
CA GLY A 11 12.29 -0.65 4.96
C GLY A 11 12.28 -1.03 3.48
N LYS A 12 13.30 -1.73 2.98
CA LYS A 12 13.39 -2.15 1.58
C LYS A 12 12.31 -3.17 1.18
N LYS A 13 11.80 -3.95 2.15
CA LYS A 13 10.72 -4.92 1.94
C LYS A 13 9.34 -4.40 2.35
N THR A 14 9.29 -3.20 2.94
CA THR A 14 8.05 -2.62 3.46
C THR A 14 7.48 -1.66 2.43
N LYS A 15 6.21 -1.88 2.06
CA LYS A 15 5.44 -0.95 1.25
C LYS A 15 4.52 -0.14 2.16
N CYS A 16 4.42 1.16 1.91
CA CYS A 16 3.52 2.04 2.64
C CYS A 16 2.43 2.54 1.68
N ILE A 17 1.17 2.49 2.13
CA ILE A 17 0.03 3.02 1.39
C ILE A 17 -0.64 4.10 2.23
N LYS A 18 -0.88 5.26 1.63
CA LYS A 18 -1.62 6.34 2.26
C LYS A 18 -3.05 6.33 1.76
N PHE A 19 -3.98 5.96 2.63
CA PHE A 19 -5.39 6.02 2.27
C PHE A 19 -5.89 7.47 2.24
N THR A 20 -6.60 7.83 1.17
CA THR A 20 -7.21 9.15 1.02
C THR A 20 -8.62 9.02 0.46
N LEU A 21 -9.53 9.84 0.97
CA LEU A 21 -10.88 9.93 0.42
C LEU A 21 -10.88 10.79 -0.86
N PRO A 22 -11.88 10.62 -1.74
CA PRO A 22 -12.13 11.58 -2.79
C PRO A 22 -12.41 12.98 -2.20
N ASN A 23 -11.95 14.03 -2.89
CA ASN A 23 -12.25 15.43 -2.59
C ASN A 23 -11.70 16.00 -1.26
N VAL A 24 -10.65 15.40 -0.70
CA VAL A 24 -9.89 16.00 0.42
C VAL A 24 -8.58 16.60 -0.07
N LYS A 25 -8.13 17.68 0.60
CA LYS A 25 -6.84 18.29 0.32
C LYS A 25 -5.72 17.29 0.55
N HIS A 26 -4.93 17.05 -0.48
CA HIS A 26 -3.76 16.18 -0.40
C HIS A 26 -2.64 16.92 0.35
N VAL A 27 -2.39 16.50 1.58
CA VAL A 27 -1.22 16.93 2.35
C VAL A 27 -0.06 16.01 1.99
N LYS A 28 1.12 16.56 1.72
CA LYS A 28 2.34 15.75 1.58
C LYS A 28 2.64 15.10 2.93
N THR A 29 2.72 13.77 2.96
CA THR A 29 3.05 13.01 4.17
C THR A 29 4.32 12.23 3.89
N THR A 30 5.33 12.45 4.73
CA THR A 30 6.58 11.69 4.71
C THR A 30 6.53 10.71 5.87
N VAL A 31 6.77 9.43 5.58
CA VAL A 31 6.84 8.36 6.58
C VAL A 31 8.29 7.93 6.66
N LEU A 32 8.90 8.09 7.84
CA LEU A 32 10.27 7.68 8.10
C LEU A 32 10.27 6.34 8.84
N LEU A 33 11.08 5.40 8.37
CA LEU A 33 11.37 4.15 9.05
C LEU A 33 12.89 4.01 9.17
N ASN A 34 13.41 3.93 10.41
CA ASN A 34 14.86 3.87 10.68
C ASN A 34 15.64 5.01 9.98
N ASN A 35 15.10 6.24 10.01
CA ASN A 35 15.63 7.43 9.32
C ASN A 35 15.64 7.36 7.78
N GLU A 36 15.04 6.34 7.17
CA GLU A 36 14.84 6.26 5.72
C GLU A 36 13.39 6.63 5.37
N GLU A 37 13.20 7.44 4.32
CA GLU A 37 11.86 7.76 3.81
C GLU A 37 11.27 6.56 3.07
N LEU A 38 10.11 6.09 3.53
CA LEU A 38 9.36 5.04 2.85
C LEU A 38 8.63 5.61 1.64
N LYS A 39 8.75 4.90 0.52
CA LYS A 39 7.98 5.21 -0.68
C LYS A 39 6.50 4.90 -0.43
N LEU A 40 5.65 5.89 -0.68
CA LEU A 40 4.21 5.70 -0.76
C LEU A 40 3.86 5.09 -2.13
N GLU A 41 3.12 3.98 -2.12
CA GLU A 41 2.56 3.36 -3.32
C GLU A 41 1.04 3.53 -3.35
N ASP A 42 0.49 3.71 -4.56
CA ASP A 42 -0.96 3.85 -4.75
C ASP A 42 -1.68 2.50 -4.73
N THR A 43 -1.03 1.43 -5.16
CA THR A 43 -1.63 0.08 -5.17
C THR A 43 -0.66 -0.95 -4.64
N THR A 44 -1.14 -1.92 -3.87
CA THR A 44 -0.34 -3.05 -3.40
C THR A 44 -1.18 -4.33 -3.34
N VAL A 45 -0.55 -5.49 -3.45
CA VAL A 45 -1.21 -6.78 -3.24
C VAL A 45 -1.00 -7.21 -1.80
N PHE A 46 -2.08 -7.46 -1.09
CA PHE A 46 -2.07 -7.97 0.28
C PHE A 46 -3.03 -9.14 0.39
N LEU A 47 -2.52 -10.31 0.82
CA LEU A 47 -3.29 -11.55 0.95
C LEU A 47 -4.09 -11.93 -0.32
N GLY A 48 -3.53 -11.67 -1.51
CA GLY A 48 -4.17 -11.96 -2.79
C GLY A 48 -5.17 -10.92 -3.28
N ILE A 49 -5.41 -9.86 -2.50
CA ILE A 49 -6.29 -8.75 -2.85
C ILE A 49 -5.45 -7.55 -3.29
N THR A 50 -5.86 -6.89 -4.37
CA THR A 50 -5.23 -5.64 -4.80
C THR A 50 -5.89 -4.49 -4.04
N LEU A 51 -5.15 -3.86 -3.14
CA LEU A 51 -5.56 -2.69 -2.39
C LEU A 51 -5.12 -1.42 -3.12
N ASP A 52 -6.02 -0.45 -3.20
CA ASP A 52 -5.80 0.87 -3.80
C ASP A 52 -5.85 1.97 -2.73
N SER A 53 -5.11 3.05 -2.94
CA SER A 53 -4.97 4.18 -1.99
C SER A 53 -6.27 4.95 -1.80
N LYS A 54 -7.24 4.78 -2.69
CA LYS A 54 -8.60 5.34 -2.57
C LYS A 54 -9.62 4.30 -2.12
N LEU A 55 -9.16 3.10 -1.74
CA LEU A 55 -10.00 1.94 -1.39
C LEU A 55 -11.02 1.59 -2.49
N GLN A 56 -10.60 1.75 -3.74
CA GLN A 56 -11.39 1.40 -4.92
C GLN A 56 -11.02 0.00 -5.42
N TRP A 57 -12.02 -0.74 -5.90
CA TRP A 57 -11.84 -2.12 -6.35
C TRP A 57 -11.49 -2.26 -7.83
N GLY A 58 -11.49 -1.15 -8.59
CA GLY A 58 -11.23 -1.16 -10.04
C GLY A 58 -9.95 -1.91 -10.43
N PRO A 59 -8.77 -1.57 -9.84
CA PRO A 59 -7.52 -2.28 -10.13
C PRO A 59 -7.60 -3.78 -9.81
N HIS A 60 -8.27 -4.15 -8.71
CA HIS A 60 -8.46 -5.55 -8.34
C HIS A 60 -9.33 -6.29 -9.35
N VAL A 61 -10.49 -5.73 -9.70
CA VAL A 61 -11.45 -6.30 -10.65
C VAL A 61 -10.80 -6.46 -12.02
N ASN A 62 -10.13 -5.43 -12.54
CA ASN A 62 -9.45 -5.51 -13.83
C ASN A 62 -8.39 -6.61 -13.84
N ASN A 63 -7.56 -6.70 -12.79
CA ASN A 63 -6.55 -7.75 -12.69
C ASN A 63 -7.19 -9.15 -12.64
N LEU A 64 -8.30 -9.31 -11.90
CA LEU A 64 -9.02 -10.57 -11.83
C LEU A 64 -9.66 -10.94 -13.18
N SER A 65 -10.35 -10.01 -13.82
CA SER A 65 -10.95 -10.20 -15.15
C SER A 65 -9.92 -10.60 -16.19
N ASN A 66 -8.75 -9.95 -16.21
CA ASN A 66 -7.67 -10.30 -17.13
C ASN A 66 -7.18 -11.73 -16.89
N ARG A 67 -6.94 -12.11 -15.63
CA ARG A 67 -6.52 -13.47 -15.27
C ARG A 67 -7.55 -14.53 -15.67
N LEU A 68 -8.84 -14.23 -15.50
CA LEU A 68 -9.92 -15.12 -15.91
C LEU A 68 -10.04 -15.24 -17.43
N SER A 69 -9.80 -14.15 -18.17
CA SER A 69 -9.87 -14.16 -19.64
C SER A 69 -8.69 -14.86 -20.30
N SER A 70 -7.57 -15.03 -19.58
CA SER A 70 -6.36 -15.71 -20.05
C SER A 70 -6.29 -17.18 -19.63
N ALA A 71 -7.31 -17.69 -18.94
CA ALA A 71 -7.46 -19.09 -18.55
C ALA A 71 -8.27 -19.86 -19.60
#